data_AF-A0A1I9XYD1-F1
#
_entry.id   AF-A0A1I9XYD1-F1
#
_cell.length_a   1.000
_cell.length_b   1.000
_cell.length_c   1.000
_cell.angle_alpha   90.00
_cell.angle_beta   90.00
_cell.angle_gamma   90.00
#
_symmetry.space_group_name_H-M   'P 1'
#
loop_
_entity.id
_entity.type
_entity.pdbx_description
1 polymer ?
#
loop_
_entity_poly.entity_id
_entity_poly.type
_entity_poly.pdbx_seq_one_letter_code
_entity_poly.pdbx_strand_id
1 'polypeptide(L)'
;MPHNTQWREQLDTLLDAFNERHASVGKGVSHSTREARSQGLYRIFALLRKLGFKPVPENLAERHVRALMAYWTAQPLPADVLLDMPTTIPRRAYPCSAAYIQQQMSFIRVFASWIGKPGLVRSAVNYVSDPRLVHRSYGALIDKGWESHGLAVDEVIAAVDAVDSHVGGQLAMMIAFGLRRKEAVMFCPRAAEIPAYALPAQHPRSDHYISFLRIKRGTKGGRLRYAAVRTPQQRQALARARCLARQDWGHIGHPGLSLKQSLDLFSNVVRAVGLTKNDLGVTPHGLRHQFAGDLYFDITQVQPPVRGGELLIDREVMADAYRQVAEQLGHHRRQISNAYLGSPVGRHSSEAESMGAAS
;
A
#
# COMPACT_ATOMS: atom_id res chain seq x y z
N MET A 1 35.70 -6.76 24.50
CA MET A 1 35.18 -5.41 24.14
C MET A 1 33.65 -5.41 24.21
N PRO A 2 33.03 -5.12 25.38
CA PRO A 2 31.61 -5.34 25.66
C PRO A 2 30.68 -4.14 25.34
N HIS A 3 31.02 -3.27 24.38
CA HIS A 3 30.31 -1.98 24.19
C HIS A 3 29.32 -1.90 23.01
N ASN A 4 28.91 -3.00 22.37
CA ASN A 4 28.12 -2.92 21.12
C ASN A 4 26.63 -3.30 21.23
N THR A 5 26.15 -3.74 22.40
CA THR A 5 24.75 -4.17 22.62
C THR A 5 23.86 -3.15 23.34
N GLN A 6 24.42 -2.22 24.12
CA GLN A 6 23.64 -1.25 24.93
C GLN A 6 22.62 -0.42 24.13
N TRP A 7 22.90 -0.10 22.85
CA TRP A 7 21.94 0.68 22.06
C TRP A 7 20.68 -0.12 21.70
N ARG A 8 20.77 -1.45 21.63
CA ARG A 8 19.62 -2.33 21.33
C ARG A 8 18.69 -2.37 22.54
N GLU A 9 19.27 -2.60 23.72
CA GLU A 9 18.53 -2.61 25.00
C GLU A 9 17.82 -1.27 25.26
N GLN A 10 18.50 -0.16 25.01
CA GLN A 10 17.87 1.16 25.13
C GLN A 10 16.79 1.39 24.06
N LEU A 11 17.00 0.91 22.83
CA LEU A 11 16.00 1.01 21.79
C LEU A 11 14.77 0.15 22.12
N ASP A 12 14.95 -1.06 22.65
CA ASP A 12 13.87 -1.92 23.14
C ASP A 12 13.09 -1.22 24.26
N THR A 13 13.78 -0.66 25.25
CA THR A 13 13.16 0.11 26.34
C THR A 13 12.25 1.24 25.79
N LEU A 14 12.75 2.00 24.80
CA LEU A 14 11.97 3.06 24.15
C LEU A 14 10.81 2.51 23.30
N LEU A 15 11.01 1.39 22.62
CA LEU A 15 9.96 0.75 21.83
C LEU A 15 8.83 0.23 22.74
N ASP A 16 9.15 -0.40 23.85
CA ASP A 16 8.16 -0.90 24.80
C ASP A 16 7.36 0.24 25.43
N ALA A 17 8.02 1.35 25.78
CA ALA A 17 7.37 2.51 26.39
C ALA A 17 6.50 3.34 25.44
N PHE A 18 6.87 3.44 24.15
CA PHE A 18 6.31 4.44 23.24
C PHE A 18 5.76 3.92 21.91
N ASN A 19 6.10 2.70 21.47
CA ASN A 19 5.78 2.27 20.09
C ASN A 19 4.28 2.11 19.84
N GLU A 20 3.47 1.94 20.88
CA GLU A 20 2.00 1.93 20.76
C GLU A 20 1.42 3.29 20.40
N ARG A 21 2.14 4.38 20.66
CA ARG A 21 1.65 5.75 20.48
C ARG A 21 1.64 6.15 19.00
N HIS A 22 0.59 6.84 18.60
CA HIS A 22 0.55 7.52 17.31
C HIS A 22 1.39 8.80 17.36
N ALA A 23 1.92 9.20 16.21
CA ALA A 23 2.84 10.34 16.05
C ALA A 23 2.25 11.70 16.44
N SER A 24 0.93 11.81 16.51
CA SER A 24 0.21 13.10 16.49
C SER A 24 -1.23 13.05 16.97
N VAL A 25 -1.75 11.86 17.29
CA VAL A 25 -3.17 11.68 17.66
C VAL A 25 -3.17 10.85 18.95
N GLY A 26 -4.04 11.15 19.91
CA GLY A 26 -4.19 10.39 21.16
C GLY A 26 -4.83 8.99 20.96
N LYS A 27 -4.30 8.19 20.03
CA LYS A 27 -4.76 6.82 19.77
C LYS A 27 -3.61 5.85 19.57
N GLY A 28 -3.85 4.58 19.86
CA GLY A 28 -2.90 3.51 19.56
C GLY A 28 -2.70 3.29 18.06
N VAL A 29 -1.50 2.84 17.66
CA VAL A 29 -1.22 2.36 16.30
C VAL A 29 -1.42 0.85 16.17
N SER A 30 -1.69 0.36 14.95
CA SER A 30 -1.85 -1.07 14.68
C SER A 30 -0.55 -1.86 14.97
N HIS A 31 -0.67 -3.14 15.31
CA HIS A 31 0.49 -4.04 15.46
C HIS A 31 1.43 -4.02 14.25
N SER A 32 0.89 -4.01 13.03
CA SER A 32 1.71 -3.89 11.81
C SER A 32 2.53 -2.59 11.73
N THR A 33 2.00 -1.49 12.28
CA THR A 33 2.69 -0.21 12.34
C THR A 33 3.81 -0.24 13.37
N ARG A 34 3.54 -0.84 14.54
CA ARG A 34 4.54 -1.06 15.60
C ARG A 34 5.70 -1.89 15.09
N GLU A 35 5.40 -2.99 14.42
CA GLU A 35 6.38 -3.91 13.84
C GLU A 35 7.25 -3.21 12.79
N ALA A 36 6.60 -2.55 11.81
CA ALA A 36 7.32 -1.84 10.75
C ALA A 36 8.23 -0.72 11.31
N ARG A 37 7.76 0.00 12.34
CA ARG A 37 8.55 1.05 13.00
C ARG A 37 9.73 0.46 13.76
N SER A 38 9.52 -0.62 14.53
CA SER A 38 10.57 -1.33 15.25
C SER A 38 11.67 -1.80 14.30
N GLN A 39 11.31 -2.59 13.28
CA GLN A 39 12.26 -3.07 12.26
C GLN A 39 12.95 -1.90 11.52
N GLY A 40 12.20 -0.83 11.24
CA GLY A 40 12.73 0.40 10.65
C GLY A 40 13.83 1.03 11.50
N LEU A 41 13.56 1.27 12.78
CA LEU A 41 14.50 1.89 13.71
C LEU A 41 15.76 1.02 13.92
N TYR A 42 15.58 -0.29 14.10
CA TYR A 42 16.70 -1.23 14.17
C TYR A 42 17.62 -1.14 12.95
N ARG A 43 17.04 -1.13 11.75
CA ARG A 43 17.78 -0.98 10.50
C ARG A 43 18.47 0.38 10.39
N ILE A 44 17.83 1.46 10.86
CA ILE A 44 18.39 2.82 10.86
C ILE A 44 19.63 2.91 11.77
N PHE A 45 19.53 2.44 13.02
CA PHE A 45 20.66 2.47 13.95
C PHE A 45 21.80 1.54 13.50
N ALA A 46 21.48 0.37 12.95
CA ALA A 46 22.49 -0.50 12.35
C ALA A 46 23.19 0.17 11.16
N LEU A 47 22.45 0.89 10.31
CA LEU A 47 23.03 1.63 9.19
C LEU A 47 23.94 2.78 9.67
N LEU A 48 23.53 3.56 10.66
CA LEU A 48 24.37 4.61 11.24
C LEU A 48 25.73 4.06 11.69
N ARG A 49 25.75 2.88 12.32
CA ARG A 49 26.99 2.20 12.74
C ARG A 49 27.87 1.79 11.56
N LYS A 50 27.28 1.27 10.48
CA LYS A 50 28.03 0.97 9.25
C LYS A 50 28.59 2.23 8.58
N LEU A 51 27.93 3.37 8.77
CA LEU A 51 28.39 4.69 8.34
C LEU A 51 29.40 5.33 9.31
N GLY A 52 29.87 4.59 10.32
CA GLY A 52 30.86 5.07 11.30
C GLY A 52 30.27 5.77 12.53
N PHE A 53 28.97 6.06 12.55
CA PHE A 53 28.30 6.70 13.68
C PHE A 53 27.85 5.68 14.72
N LYS A 54 28.19 5.89 16.00
CA LYS A 54 27.79 4.99 17.10
C LYS A 54 26.82 5.66 18.08
N PRO A 55 25.74 6.34 17.64
CA PRO A 55 24.86 7.03 18.58
C PRO A 55 24.15 6.01 19.45
N VAL A 56 24.17 6.30 20.74
CA VAL A 56 23.17 5.80 21.69
C VAL A 56 21.82 6.40 21.29
N PRO A 57 20.68 5.70 21.44
CA PRO A 57 19.38 6.15 20.92
C PRO A 57 18.99 7.59 21.30
N GLU A 58 19.22 7.99 22.55
CA GLU A 58 18.97 9.36 23.05
C GLU A 58 19.85 10.42 22.36
N ASN A 59 21.04 10.04 21.88
CA ASN A 59 22.01 10.93 21.23
C ASN A 59 21.79 11.06 19.72
N LEU A 60 20.63 10.64 19.21
CA LEU A 60 20.25 10.95 17.84
C LEU A 60 20.20 12.48 17.65
N ALA A 61 20.74 12.96 16.53
CA ALA A 61 21.06 14.35 16.27
C ALA A 61 21.03 14.62 14.77
N GLU A 62 21.03 15.90 14.37
CA GLU A 62 20.81 16.29 12.98
C GLU A 62 21.86 15.73 12.02
N ARG A 63 23.14 15.69 12.43
CA ARG A 63 24.23 15.08 11.66
C ARG A 63 23.93 13.63 11.26
N HIS A 64 23.27 12.86 12.13
CA HIS A 64 22.90 11.47 11.86
C HIS A 64 21.81 11.40 10.79
N VAL A 65 20.81 12.29 10.86
CA VAL A 65 19.75 12.39 9.86
C VAL A 65 20.33 12.79 8.50
N ARG A 66 21.26 13.76 8.47
CA ARG A 66 21.95 14.18 7.23
C ARG A 66 22.77 13.04 6.62
N ALA A 67 23.51 12.28 7.43
CA ALA A 67 24.25 11.10 6.95
C ALA A 67 23.34 10.03 6.35
N LEU A 68 22.21 9.73 7.02
CA LEU A 68 21.21 8.78 6.52
C LEU A 68 20.58 9.24 5.21
N MET A 69 20.22 10.51 5.12
CA MET A 69 19.64 11.10 3.91
C MET A 69 20.62 11.02 2.75
N ALA A 70 21.87 11.48 2.94
CA ALA A 70 22.91 11.38 1.92
C ALA A 70 23.11 9.93 1.43
N TYR A 71 23.17 8.97 2.36
CA TYR A 71 23.28 7.56 2.01
C TYR A 71 22.07 7.04 1.23
N TRP A 72 20.84 7.34 1.66
CA TRP A 72 19.63 6.86 0.97
C TRP A 72 19.41 7.55 -0.38
N THR A 73 19.85 8.78 -0.56
CA THR A 73 19.70 9.54 -1.80
C THR A 73 20.90 9.40 -2.73
N ALA A 74 21.89 8.56 -2.37
CA ALA A 74 23.15 8.39 -3.08
C ALA A 74 23.92 9.72 -3.31
N GLN A 75 23.70 10.70 -2.43
CA GLN A 75 24.41 11.98 -2.47
C GLN A 75 25.72 11.89 -1.68
N PRO A 76 26.72 12.75 -1.99
CA PRO A 76 27.90 12.89 -1.17
C PRO A 76 27.54 13.17 0.28
N LEU A 77 28.31 12.57 1.21
CA LEU A 77 28.22 12.96 2.62
C LEU A 77 28.61 14.45 2.74
N PRO A 78 27.87 15.24 3.53
CA PRO A 78 28.25 16.62 3.77
C PRO A 78 29.66 16.70 4.37
N ALA A 79 30.44 17.70 3.95
CA ALA A 79 31.84 17.85 4.38
C ALA A 79 31.96 17.96 5.91
N ASP A 80 31.00 18.59 6.57
CA ASP A 80 30.93 18.75 8.03
C ASP A 80 30.47 17.48 8.77
N VAL A 81 30.07 16.44 8.03
CA VAL A 81 29.65 15.13 8.52
C VAL A 81 30.65 14.04 8.12
N LEU A 82 31.62 14.35 7.25
CA LEU A 82 32.78 13.49 7.00
C LEU A 82 33.58 13.40 8.29
N LEU A 83 33.46 12.26 8.96
CA LEU A 83 34.34 11.89 10.04
C LEU A 83 35.51 11.12 9.41
N ASP A 84 36.72 11.24 9.95
CA ASP A 84 37.89 10.40 9.63
C ASP A 84 37.69 8.92 10.05
N MET A 85 36.44 8.47 10.08
CA MET A 85 36.02 7.18 10.60
C MET A 85 35.87 6.20 9.43
N PRO A 86 36.41 4.98 9.56
CA PRO A 86 36.28 3.98 8.51
C PRO A 86 34.81 3.58 8.35
N THR A 87 34.18 4.00 7.24
CA THR A 87 32.87 3.49 6.83
C THR A 87 33.02 2.05 6.37
N THR A 88 32.18 1.15 6.87
CA THR A 88 32.26 -0.29 6.57
C THR A 88 31.29 -0.71 5.46
N ILE A 89 30.71 0.25 4.75
CA ILE A 89 29.73 0.02 3.69
C ILE A 89 30.02 0.98 2.53
N PRO A 90 30.03 0.49 1.27
CA PRO A 90 30.20 1.37 0.13
C PRO A 90 29.02 2.34 -0.01
N ARG A 91 29.27 3.46 -0.68
CA ARG A 91 28.19 4.38 -1.09
C ARG A 91 27.24 3.67 -2.04
N ARG A 92 25.97 4.08 -2.04
CA ARG A 92 24.99 3.55 -2.99
C ARG A 92 25.27 4.11 -4.38
N ALA A 93 25.21 3.25 -5.39
CA ALA A 93 25.23 3.67 -6.79
C ALA A 93 23.95 4.42 -7.20
N TYR A 94 22.81 4.06 -6.60
CA TYR A 94 21.50 4.62 -6.91
C TYR A 94 20.70 4.95 -5.65
N PRO A 95 19.86 6.00 -5.69
CA PRO A 95 19.00 6.38 -4.58
C PRO A 95 17.99 5.27 -4.27
N CYS A 96 17.63 5.13 -3.00
CA CYS A 96 16.42 4.44 -2.58
C CYS A 96 15.18 5.15 -3.14
N SER A 97 14.06 4.45 -3.23
CA SER A 97 12.81 5.07 -3.66
C SER A 97 12.35 6.16 -2.68
N ALA A 98 11.72 7.22 -3.20
CA ALA A 98 11.14 8.29 -2.39
C ALA A 98 10.15 7.76 -1.33
N ALA A 99 9.40 6.70 -1.66
CA ALA A 99 8.50 6.03 -0.72
C ALA A 99 9.24 5.42 0.48
N TYR A 100 10.37 4.75 0.22
CA TYR A 100 11.20 4.18 1.27
C TYR A 100 11.81 5.29 2.15
N ILE A 101 12.39 6.32 1.53
CA ILE A 101 13.02 7.45 2.24
C ILE A 101 12.03 8.13 3.17
N GLN A 102 10.87 8.53 2.65
CA GLN A 102 9.82 9.18 3.45
C GLN A 102 9.33 8.28 4.60
N GLN A 103 9.25 6.96 4.39
CA GLN A 103 8.89 6.02 5.45
C GLN A 103 9.94 5.98 6.56
N GLN A 104 11.23 5.86 6.20
CA GLN A 104 12.30 5.88 7.20
C GLN A 104 12.31 7.21 7.96
N MET A 105 12.19 8.35 7.26
CA MET A 105 12.07 9.66 7.90
C MET A 105 10.87 9.76 8.84
N SER A 106 9.73 9.16 8.48
CA SER A 106 8.56 9.10 9.35
C SER A 106 8.83 8.32 10.63
N PHE A 107 9.61 7.23 10.58
CA PHE A 107 10.00 6.49 11.78
C PHE A 107 10.93 7.32 12.66
N ILE A 108 11.92 7.99 12.07
CA ILE A 108 12.84 8.84 12.82
C ILE A 108 12.11 10.01 13.46
N ARG A 109 11.15 10.64 12.77
CA ARG A 109 10.40 11.78 13.32
C ARG A 109 9.58 11.39 14.56
N VAL A 110 8.94 10.22 14.52
CA VAL A 110 8.22 9.67 15.68
C VAL A 110 9.20 9.34 16.80
N PHE A 111 10.29 8.67 16.49
CA PHE A 111 11.33 8.35 17.46
C PHE A 111 11.92 9.59 18.12
N ALA A 112 12.16 10.66 17.35
CA ALA A 112 12.68 11.93 17.84
C ALA A 112 11.75 12.58 18.89
N SER A 113 10.43 12.43 18.74
CA SER A 113 9.49 12.89 19.77
C SER A 113 9.58 12.10 21.07
N TRP A 114 9.97 10.82 21.03
CA TRP A 114 10.10 9.99 22.24
C TRP A 114 11.31 10.38 23.08
N ILE A 115 12.38 10.82 22.42
CA ILE A 115 13.64 11.24 23.07
C ILE A 115 13.71 12.75 23.33
N GLY A 116 12.55 13.44 23.37
CA GLY A 116 12.49 14.88 23.69
C GLY A 116 13.05 15.82 22.63
N LYS A 117 13.17 15.36 21.37
CA LYS A 117 13.70 16.15 20.24
C LYS A 117 12.67 16.35 19.11
N PRO A 118 11.46 16.88 19.38
CA PRO A 118 10.52 17.20 18.32
C PRO A 118 11.15 18.23 17.37
N GLY A 119 10.94 18.06 16.06
CA GLY A 119 11.53 18.94 15.03
C GLY A 119 12.91 18.55 14.54
N LEU A 120 13.58 17.55 15.14
CA LEU A 120 14.88 17.04 14.70
C LEU A 120 14.95 16.66 13.21
N VAL A 121 13.83 16.15 12.67
CA VAL A 121 13.72 15.70 11.28
C VAL A 121 12.92 16.72 10.47
N ARG A 122 13.64 17.55 9.69
CA ARG A 122 13.09 18.54 8.76
C ARG A 122 12.34 17.87 7.60
N SER A 123 11.75 18.68 6.71
CA SER A 123 11.16 18.16 5.46
C SER A 123 12.23 17.48 4.59
N ALA A 124 11.85 16.44 3.85
CA ALA A 124 12.79 15.66 3.02
C ALA A 124 13.54 16.52 2.00
N VAL A 125 12.86 17.53 1.44
CA VAL A 125 13.43 18.47 0.46
C VAL A 125 14.60 19.28 1.02
N ASN A 126 14.66 19.48 2.34
CA ASN A 126 15.75 20.24 2.98
C ASN A 126 17.06 19.44 3.10
N TYR A 127 17.07 18.19 2.67
CA TYR A 127 18.23 17.30 2.75
C TYR A 127 18.76 16.88 1.38
N VAL A 128 18.20 17.40 0.29
CA VAL A 128 18.56 16.99 -1.07
C VAL A 128 18.75 18.19 -1.99
N SER A 129 19.68 18.07 -2.94
CA SER A 129 19.85 19.05 -4.02
C SER A 129 18.73 18.98 -5.06
N ASP A 130 18.24 17.78 -5.36
CA ASP A 130 17.14 17.54 -6.31
C ASP A 130 15.87 17.06 -5.57
N PRO A 131 14.80 17.88 -5.50
CA PRO A 131 13.52 17.50 -4.88
C PRO A 131 12.89 16.22 -5.45
N ARG A 132 13.18 15.85 -6.71
CA ARG A 132 12.65 14.64 -7.35
C ARG A 132 13.08 13.36 -6.64
N LEU A 133 14.23 13.36 -5.96
CA LEU A 133 14.73 12.22 -5.19
C LEU A 133 13.82 11.82 -4.02
N VAL A 134 13.04 12.78 -3.52
CA VAL A 134 12.17 12.59 -2.34
C VAL A 134 10.70 12.84 -2.64
N HIS A 135 10.36 13.22 -3.88
CA HIS A 135 8.98 13.42 -4.30
C HIS A 135 8.30 12.09 -4.67
N ARG A 136 7.03 11.91 -4.33
CA ARG A 136 6.25 10.72 -4.68
C ARG A 136 5.18 11.07 -5.71
N SER A 137 5.28 10.47 -6.88
CA SER A 137 4.13 10.36 -7.78
C SER A 137 3.25 9.20 -7.34
N TYR A 138 1.95 9.43 -7.30
CA TYR A 138 0.95 8.41 -6.94
C TYR A 138 0.11 7.97 -8.15
N GLY A 139 0.28 8.59 -9.32
CA GLY A 139 -0.39 8.16 -10.54
C GLY A 139 0.20 6.84 -11.06
N ALA A 140 -0.66 5.89 -11.43
CA ALA A 140 -0.23 4.69 -12.12
C ALA A 140 0.28 5.03 -13.51
N LEU A 141 1.49 4.57 -13.84
CA LEU A 141 2.09 4.72 -15.17
C LEU A 141 1.95 3.45 -16.02
N ILE A 142 1.78 2.31 -15.34
CA ILE A 142 1.67 0.98 -15.91
C ILE A 142 0.46 0.32 -15.24
N ASP A 143 -0.40 -0.30 -16.04
CA ASP A 143 -1.52 -1.05 -15.53
C ASP A 143 -0.99 -2.31 -14.84
N LYS A 144 -1.53 -2.62 -13.66
CA LYS A 144 -1.16 -3.80 -12.86
C LYS A 144 -2.27 -4.84 -12.82
N GLY A 145 -3.34 -4.63 -13.58
CA GLY A 145 -4.34 -5.64 -13.88
C GLY A 145 -3.71 -6.91 -14.43
N TRP A 146 -4.37 -8.04 -14.23
CA TRP A 146 -3.85 -9.32 -14.70
C TRP A 146 -4.01 -9.46 -16.21
N GLU A 147 -5.13 -8.97 -16.76
CA GLU A 147 -5.40 -9.06 -18.19
C GLU A 147 -4.42 -8.22 -19.02
N SER A 148 -3.98 -7.06 -18.50
CA SER A 148 -2.94 -6.26 -19.15
C SER A 148 -1.56 -6.92 -19.17
N HIS A 149 -1.38 -8.01 -18.42
CA HIS A 149 -0.19 -8.87 -18.49
C HIS A 149 -0.47 -10.17 -19.27
N GLY A 150 -1.57 -10.25 -20.02
CA GLY A 150 -1.91 -11.40 -20.86
C GLY A 150 -2.42 -12.62 -20.09
N LEU A 151 -2.82 -12.47 -18.83
CA LEU A 151 -3.33 -13.57 -18.03
C LEU A 151 -4.85 -13.70 -18.14
N ALA A 152 -5.33 -14.92 -18.44
CA ALA A 152 -6.73 -15.29 -18.30
C ALA A 152 -7.08 -15.43 -16.81
N VAL A 153 -7.76 -14.44 -16.25
CA VAL A 153 -8.03 -14.34 -14.79
C VAL A 153 -8.70 -15.59 -14.25
N ASP A 154 -9.71 -16.12 -14.95
CA ASP A 154 -10.47 -17.29 -14.50
C ASP A 154 -9.63 -18.57 -14.50
N GLU A 155 -8.77 -18.77 -15.50
CA GLU A 155 -7.85 -19.93 -15.56
C GLU A 155 -6.85 -19.90 -14.41
N VAL A 156 -6.28 -18.73 -14.12
CA VAL A 156 -5.32 -18.57 -13.02
C VAL A 156 -6.02 -18.77 -11.66
N ILE A 157 -7.24 -18.28 -11.49
CA ILE A 157 -8.03 -18.54 -10.28
C ILE A 157 -8.37 -20.02 -10.15
N ALA A 158 -8.68 -20.72 -11.25
CA ALA A 158 -8.92 -22.16 -11.24
C ALA A 158 -7.66 -22.96 -10.87
N ALA A 159 -6.48 -22.56 -11.38
CA ALA A 159 -5.21 -23.16 -11.00
C ALA A 159 -4.91 -22.99 -9.50
N VAL A 160 -5.21 -21.80 -8.95
CA VAL A 160 -5.10 -21.58 -7.49
C VAL A 160 -6.13 -22.39 -6.71
N ASP A 161 -7.37 -22.49 -7.20
CA ASP A 161 -8.44 -23.28 -6.56
C ASP A 161 -8.10 -24.76 -6.46
N ALA A 162 -7.43 -25.31 -7.49
CA ALA A 162 -6.93 -26.69 -7.48
C ALA A 162 -5.86 -26.94 -6.40
N VAL A 163 -5.13 -25.89 -5.98
CA VAL A 163 -4.16 -25.98 -4.88
C VAL A 163 -4.83 -25.74 -3.52
N ASP A 164 -5.64 -24.68 -3.41
CA ASP A 164 -6.41 -24.35 -2.20
C ASP A 164 -7.68 -23.56 -2.56
N SER A 165 -8.83 -24.17 -2.28
CA SER A 165 -10.11 -23.59 -2.66
C SER A 165 -10.53 -22.36 -1.87
N HIS A 166 -10.03 -22.22 -0.63
CA HIS A 166 -10.23 -21.01 0.16
C HIS A 166 -9.47 -19.84 -0.45
N VAL A 167 -8.22 -20.04 -0.87
CA VAL A 167 -7.41 -19.00 -1.54
C VAL A 167 -8.00 -18.67 -2.92
N GLY A 168 -8.44 -19.67 -3.69
CA GLY A 168 -9.15 -19.45 -4.96
C GLY A 168 -10.41 -18.59 -4.78
N GLY A 169 -11.24 -18.90 -3.77
CA GLY A 169 -12.41 -18.09 -3.43
C GLY A 169 -12.08 -16.68 -2.95
N GLN A 170 -10.96 -16.50 -2.23
CA GLN A 170 -10.47 -15.19 -1.83
C GLN A 170 -10.05 -14.34 -3.03
N LEU A 171 -9.34 -14.92 -4.02
CA LEU A 171 -8.98 -14.24 -5.26
C LEU A 171 -10.23 -13.86 -6.08
N ALA A 172 -11.22 -14.76 -6.19
CA ALA A 172 -12.49 -14.48 -6.86
C ALA A 172 -13.21 -13.27 -6.23
N MET A 173 -13.22 -13.18 -4.89
CA MET A 173 -13.78 -12.00 -4.20
C MET A 173 -12.94 -10.73 -4.40
N MET A 174 -11.61 -10.86 -4.55
CA MET A 174 -10.72 -9.73 -4.83
C MET A 174 -10.98 -9.10 -6.20
N ILE A 175 -11.15 -9.90 -7.25
CA ILE A 175 -11.51 -9.38 -8.57
C ILE A 175 -12.95 -8.86 -8.61
N ALA A 176 -13.90 -9.57 -7.99
CA ALA A 176 -15.31 -9.18 -8.03
C ALA A 176 -15.60 -7.86 -7.29
N PHE A 177 -14.95 -7.58 -6.16
CA PHE A 177 -15.29 -6.44 -5.30
C PHE A 177 -14.09 -5.54 -4.96
N GLY A 178 -12.98 -5.72 -5.70
CA GLY A 178 -11.74 -5.02 -5.44
C GLY A 178 -11.22 -5.23 -4.03
N LEU A 179 -11.46 -6.37 -3.38
CA LEU A 179 -11.05 -6.56 -1.97
C LEU A 179 -9.52 -6.49 -1.80
N ARG A 180 -9.05 -5.96 -0.67
CA ARG A 180 -7.65 -6.16 -0.25
C ARG A 180 -7.47 -7.59 0.26
N ARG A 181 -6.25 -8.13 0.18
CA ARG A 181 -5.92 -9.48 0.72
C ARG A 181 -6.51 -9.74 2.11
N LYS A 182 -6.32 -8.80 3.05
CA LYS A 182 -6.84 -8.94 4.42
C LYS A 182 -8.38 -8.84 4.50
N GLU A 183 -8.99 -8.04 3.64
CA GLU A 183 -10.46 -7.96 3.54
C GLU A 183 -11.01 -9.29 3.01
N ALA A 184 -10.39 -9.86 1.98
CA ALA A 184 -10.79 -11.15 1.40
C ALA A 184 -10.65 -12.29 2.42
N VAL A 185 -9.49 -12.47 3.05
CA VAL A 185 -9.26 -13.53 4.06
C VAL A 185 -10.26 -13.45 5.23
N MET A 186 -10.61 -12.23 5.66
CA MET A 186 -11.55 -12.01 6.78
C MET A 186 -13.01 -11.86 6.34
N PHE A 187 -13.32 -12.06 5.06
CA PHE A 187 -14.63 -11.74 4.51
C PHE A 187 -15.70 -12.71 5.03
N CYS A 188 -16.79 -12.18 5.57
CA CYS A 188 -17.91 -12.95 6.11
C CYS A 188 -19.14 -12.78 5.20
N PRO A 189 -19.34 -13.66 4.21
CA PRO A 189 -20.27 -13.41 3.10
C PRO A 189 -21.74 -13.38 3.51
N ARG A 190 -22.16 -14.19 4.49
CA ARG A 190 -23.56 -14.24 4.98
C ARG A 190 -23.94 -12.98 5.76
N ALA A 191 -23.01 -12.44 6.55
CA ALA A 191 -23.22 -11.22 7.33
C ALA A 191 -22.90 -9.91 6.58
N ALA A 192 -22.25 -9.98 5.41
CA ALA A 192 -21.78 -8.82 4.69
C ALA A 192 -22.85 -8.20 3.76
N GLU A 193 -23.68 -9.02 3.11
CA GLU A 193 -24.68 -8.49 2.18
C GLU A 193 -25.81 -7.79 2.94
N ILE A 194 -26.13 -6.58 2.49
CA ILE A 194 -27.24 -5.76 2.99
C ILE A 194 -28.04 -5.22 1.81
N PRO A 195 -29.35 -4.99 1.97
CA PRO A 195 -30.15 -4.37 0.93
C PRO A 195 -29.84 -2.87 0.79
N ALA A 196 -30.15 -2.29 -0.38
CA ALA A 196 -29.87 -0.89 -0.67
C ALA A 196 -30.47 0.10 0.35
N TYR A 197 -31.69 -0.18 0.84
CA TYR A 197 -32.36 0.67 1.83
C TYR A 197 -31.63 0.72 3.20
N ALA A 198 -30.76 -0.25 3.49
CA ALA A 198 -29.97 -0.31 4.72
C ALA A 198 -28.63 0.47 4.62
N LEU A 199 -28.36 1.14 3.49
CA LEU A 199 -27.25 2.07 3.39
C LEU A 199 -27.49 3.34 4.24
N PRO A 200 -26.43 3.96 4.78
CA PRO A 200 -26.55 5.24 5.46
C PRO A 200 -27.19 6.29 4.54
N ALA A 201 -28.00 7.21 5.09
CA ALA A 201 -28.70 8.24 4.31
C ALA A 201 -27.77 9.12 3.46
N GLN A 202 -26.51 9.26 3.88
CA GLN A 202 -25.47 10.03 3.18
C GLN A 202 -24.79 9.25 2.04
N HIS A 203 -25.02 7.94 1.94
CA HIS A 203 -24.56 7.17 0.81
C HIS A 203 -25.49 7.47 -0.36
N PRO A 204 -24.97 7.84 -1.55
CA PRO A 204 -25.82 8.02 -2.71
C PRO A 204 -26.62 6.73 -2.93
N ARG A 205 -27.94 6.85 -2.80
CA ARG A 205 -28.87 5.78 -3.18
C ARG A 205 -28.85 5.77 -4.70
N SER A 206 -28.29 4.71 -5.26
CA SER A 206 -28.48 4.43 -6.68
C SER A 206 -29.64 3.45 -6.77
N ASP A 207 -30.69 3.83 -7.49
CA ASP A 207 -31.82 2.95 -7.78
C ASP A 207 -31.42 1.74 -8.65
N HIS A 208 -30.18 1.75 -9.18
CA HIS A 208 -29.64 0.70 -10.04
C HIS A 208 -29.16 -0.54 -9.30
N TYR A 209 -28.91 -0.48 -7.98
CA TYR A 209 -28.29 -1.59 -7.25
C TYR A 209 -29.20 -2.12 -6.14
N ILE A 210 -29.49 -3.43 -6.21
CA ILE A 210 -30.41 -4.11 -5.29
C ILE A 210 -29.75 -4.39 -3.93
N SER A 211 -28.45 -4.70 -3.90
CA SER A 211 -27.71 -5.03 -2.68
C SER A 211 -26.26 -4.55 -2.66
N PHE A 212 -25.69 -4.48 -1.46
CA PHE A 212 -24.35 -3.99 -1.17
C PHE A 212 -23.64 -4.90 -0.16
N LEU A 213 -22.32 -4.92 -0.20
CA LEU A 213 -21.48 -5.56 0.80
C LEU A 213 -20.99 -4.54 1.84
N ARG A 214 -21.33 -4.75 3.11
CA ARG A 214 -20.83 -4.00 4.26
C ARG A 214 -19.47 -4.55 4.70
N ILE A 215 -18.38 -3.91 4.29
CA ILE A 215 -17.01 -4.39 4.50
C ILE A 215 -16.30 -3.56 5.59
N LYS A 216 -16.12 -4.15 6.77
CA LYS A 216 -15.37 -3.57 7.89
C LYS A 216 -14.18 -4.42 8.34
N ARG A 217 -14.34 -5.75 8.34
CA ARG A 217 -13.26 -6.68 8.72
C ARG A 217 -12.14 -6.62 7.69
N GLY A 218 -10.90 -6.58 8.17
CA GLY A 218 -9.70 -6.54 7.33
C GLY A 218 -9.40 -5.19 6.65
N THR A 219 -10.29 -4.19 6.74
CA THR A 219 -10.05 -2.88 6.13
C THR A 219 -8.94 -2.11 6.84
N LYS A 220 -8.27 -1.22 6.11
CA LYS A 220 -7.19 -0.40 6.66
C LYS A 220 -7.76 0.55 7.72
N GLY A 221 -7.27 0.43 8.96
CA GLY A 221 -7.70 1.24 10.09
C GLY A 221 -9.13 0.97 10.57
N GLY A 222 -9.72 -0.18 10.20
CA GLY A 222 -11.07 -0.55 10.61
C GLY A 222 -12.18 0.33 10.00
N ARG A 223 -11.85 1.07 8.93
CA ARG A 223 -12.78 1.96 8.24
C ARG A 223 -13.81 1.14 7.47
N LEU A 224 -15.08 1.38 7.75
CA LEU A 224 -16.18 0.74 7.03
C LEU A 224 -16.21 1.27 5.58
N ARG A 225 -16.45 0.37 4.63
CA ARG A 225 -16.78 0.71 3.25
C ARG A 225 -17.94 -0.16 2.76
N TYR A 226 -18.64 0.33 1.75
CA TYR A 226 -19.68 -0.41 1.04
C TYR A 226 -19.19 -0.71 -0.38
N ALA A 227 -19.54 -1.87 -0.90
CA ALA A 227 -19.29 -2.23 -2.30
C ALA A 227 -20.58 -2.70 -2.95
N ALA A 228 -20.92 -2.19 -4.13
CA ALA A 228 -22.16 -2.55 -4.82
C ALA A 228 -22.07 -3.95 -5.43
N VAL A 229 -23.19 -4.69 -5.40
CA VAL A 229 -23.37 -5.92 -6.17
C VAL A 229 -24.10 -5.54 -7.47
N ARG A 230 -23.37 -5.56 -8.58
CA ARG A 230 -23.74 -5.00 -9.88
C ARG A 230 -23.83 -6.10 -10.95
N THR A 231 -22.90 -7.04 -10.97
CA THR A 231 -22.74 -7.99 -12.07
C THR A 231 -23.09 -9.44 -11.70
N PRO A 232 -23.45 -10.30 -12.68
CA PRO A 232 -23.58 -11.74 -12.47
C PRO A 232 -22.33 -12.38 -11.88
N GLN A 233 -21.13 -11.97 -12.33
CA GLN A 233 -19.83 -12.46 -11.85
C GLN A 233 -19.63 -12.15 -10.36
N GLN A 234 -20.05 -10.96 -9.92
CA GLN A 234 -20.04 -10.61 -8.49
C GLN A 234 -20.97 -11.50 -7.66
N ARG A 235 -22.17 -11.80 -8.18
CA ARG A 235 -23.11 -12.72 -7.51
C ARG A 235 -22.55 -14.14 -7.44
N GLN A 236 -21.89 -14.62 -8.50
CA GLN A 236 -21.24 -15.93 -8.53
C GLN A 236 -20.10 -16.01 -7.50
N ALA A 237 -19.23 -14.99 -7.43
CA ALA A 237 -18.17 -14.92 -6.43
C ALA A 237 -18.74 -14.93 -5.00
N LEU A 238 -19.82 -14.18 -4.75
CA LEU A 238 -20.50 -14.16 -3.45
C LEU A 238 -21.14 -15.51 -3.10
N ALA A 239 -21.78 -16.18 -4.06
CA ALA A 239 -22.36 -17.51 -3.88
C ALA A 239 -21.27 -18.52 -3.50
N ARG A 240 -20.14 -18.53 -4.23
CA ARG A 240 -18.98 -19.36 -3.89
C ARG A 240 -18.44 -19.06 -2.50
N ALA A 241 -18.31 -17.77 -2.14
CA ALA A 241 -17.88 -17.37 -0.81
C ALA A 241 -18.82 -17.94 0.28
N ARG A 242 -20.14 -17.94 0.06
CA ARG A 242 -21.12 -18.53 1.00
C ARG A 242 -21.01 -20.05 1.16
N CYS A 243 -20.55 -20.76 0.13
CA CYS A 243 -20.25 -22.19 0.21
C CYS A 243 -19.01 -22.46 1.08
N LEU A 244 -17.98 -21.61 0.97
CA LEU A 244 -16.75 -21.70 1.78
C LEU A 244 -16.98 -21.32 3.25
N ALA A 245 -17.79 -20.29 3.51
CA ALA A 245 -18.15 -19.84 4.86
C ALA A 245 -19.54 -20.36 5.27
N ARG A 246 -19.56 -21.57 5.83
CA ARG A 246 -20.80 -22.30 6.17
C ARG A 246 -21.59 -21.70 7.35
N GLN A 247 -20.93 -20.98 8.26
CA GLN A 247 -21.54 -20.35 9.42
C GLN A 247 -21.99 -18.91 9.11
N ASP A 248 -23.05 -18.42 9.76
CA ASP A 248 -23.60 -17.07 9.52
C ASP A 248 -22.58 -15.95 9.70
N TRP A 249 -21.67 -16.09 10.67
CA TRP A 249 -20.56 -15.16 10.93
C TRP A 249 -19.19 -15.73 10.53
N GLY A 250 -19.18 -16.85 9.80
CA GLY A 250 -17.97 -17.50 9.30
C GLY A 250 -17.26 -16.64 8.26
N HIS A 251 -15.93 -16.69 8.25
CA HIS A 251 -15.12 -16.05 7.21
C HIS A 251 -14.69 -17.06 6.14
N ILE A 252 -14.37 -16.58 4.94
CA ILE A 252 -13.87 -17.44 3.85
C ILE A 252 -12.41 -17.87 4.01
N GLY A 253 -11.66 -17.31 4.96
CA GLY A 253 -10.36 -17.84 5.38
C GLY A 253 -10.46 -19.26 5.90
N HIS A 254 -9.36 -20.01 5.87
CA HIS A 254 -9.35 -21.42 6.26
C HIS A 254 -9.80 -21.60 7.72
N PRO A 255 -10.76 -22.51 8.01
CA PRO A 255 -11.18 -22.81 9.37
C PRO A 255 -10.00 -23.30 10.22
N GLY A 256 -9.97 -22.92 11.50
CA GLY A 256 -8.94 -23.34 12.45
C GLY A 256 -7.59 -22.61 12.35
N LEU A 257 -7.35 -21.80 11.31
CA LEU A 257 -6.15 -20.99 11.22
C LEU A 257 -6.34 -19.62 11.88
N SER A 258 -5.32 -19.17 12.60
CA SER A 258 -5.24 -17.75 13.00
C SER A 258 -5.18 -16.85 11.77
N LEU A 259 -5.49 -15.56 11.95
CA LEU A 259 -5.39 -14.59 10.86
C LEU A 259 -3.98 -14.50 10.27
N LYS A 260 -2.93 -14.63 11.10
CA LYS A 260 -1.54 -14.64 10.63
C LYS A 260 -1.31 -15.85 9.72
N GLN A 261 -1.64 -17.05 10.20
CA GLN A 261 -1.51 -18.29 9.44
C GLN A 261 -2.33 -18.27 8.14
N SER A 262 -3.54 -17.73 8.16
CA SER A 262 -4.37 -17.60 6.95
C SER A 262 -3.75 -16.65 5.90
N LEU A 263 -3.14 -15.54 6.33
CA LEU A 263 -2.43 -14.62 5.44
C LEU A 263 -1.12 -15.23 4.90
N ASP A 264 -0.46 -16.06 5.70
CA ASP A 264 0.76 -16.79 5.29
C ASP A 264 0.40 -17.90 4.30
N LEU A 265 -0.65 -18.68 4.57
CA LEU A 265 -1.21 -19.68 3.65
C LEU A 265 -1.55 -19.05 2.29
N PHE A 266 -2.31 -17.94 2.29
CA PHE A 266 -2.60 -17.20 1.07
C PHE A 266 -1.32 -16.85 0.31
N SER A 267 -0.30 -16.33 1.01
CA SER A 267 0.95 -15.91 0.39
C SER A 267 1.77 -17.09 -0.16
N ASN A 268 1.68 -18.26 0.48
CA ASN A 268 2.38 -19.46 0.05
C ASN A 268 1.70 -20.11 -1.16
N VAL A 269 0.37 -20.23 -1.15
CA VAL A 269 -0.40 -20.79 -2.27
C VAL A 269 -0.21 -19.95 -3.53
N VAL A 270 -0.41 -18.63 -3.45
CA VAL A 270 -0.25 -17.77 -4.63
C VAL A 270 1.18 -17.77 -5.14
N ARG A 271 2.19 -17.91 -4.27
CA ARG A 271 3.60 -18.06 -4.68
C ARG A 271 3.84 -19.40 -5.39
N ALA A 272 3.24 -20.49 -4.90
CA ALA A 272 3.38 -21.80 -5.52
C ALA A 272 2.83 -21.85 -6.96
N VAL A 273 1.81 -21.04 -7.26
CA VAL A 273 1.24 -20.87 -8.61
C VAL A 273 1.98 -19.80 -9.43
N GLY A 274 3.03 -19.16 -8.88
CA GLY A 274 3.82 -18.16 -9.60
C GLY A 274 3.20 -16.76 -9.67
N LEU A 275 2.22 -16.42 -8.83
CA LEU A 275 1.64 -15.07 -8.73
C LEU A 275 2.58 -14.08 -8.02
N THR A 276 3.79 -13.98 -8.55
CA THR A 276 4.85 -13.07 -8.16
C THR A 276 5.27 -12.23 -9.35
N LYS A 277 5.89 -11.08 -9.07
CA LYS A 277 6.42 -10.20 -10.12
C LYS A 277 7.49 -10.87 -10.99
N ASN A 278 8.22 -11.84 -10.44
CA ASN A 278 9.33 -12.46 -11.15
C ASN A 278 8.86 -13.58 -12.08
N ASP A 279 7.76 -14.26 -11.74
CA ASP A 279 7.30 -15.41 -12.50
C ASP A 279 6.21 -14.98 -13.50
N LEU A 280 5.00 -14.65 -13.02
CA LEU A 280 3.88 -14.24 -13.87
C LEU A 280 3.75 -12.72 -14.05
N GLY A 281 4.74 -11.93 -13.59
CA GLY A 281 4.72 -10.46 -13.71
C GLY A 281 3.71 -9.74 -12.80
N VAL A 282 2.78 -10.47 -12.18
CA VAL A 282 1.66 -9.91 -11.41
C VAL A 282 1.70 -10.34 -9.94
N THR A 283 0.84 -9.73 -9.14
CA THR A 283 0.58 -10.16 -7.77
C THR A 283 -0.93 -10.19 -7.55
N PRO A 284 -1.45 -10.84 -6.49
CA PRO A 284 -2.88 -10.78 -6.17
C PRO A 284 -3.44 -9.37 -6.02
N HIS A 285 -2.62 -8.38 -5.64
CA HIS A 285 -3.09 -6.99 -5.58
C HIS A 285 -3.47 -6.43 -6.97
N GLY A 286 -2.94 -7.01 -8.05
CA GLY A 286 -3.29 -6.68 -9.43
C GLY A 286 -4.77 -6.87 -9.75
N LEU A 287 -5.46 -7.84 -9.13
CA LEU A 287 -6.92 -8.01 -9.29
C LEU A 287 -7.72 -6.79 -8.83
N ARG A 288 -7.21 -6.07 -7.84
CA ARG A 288 -7.82 -4.81 -7.39
C ARG A 288 -7.56 -3.65 -8.36
N HIS A 289 -6.45 -3.68 -9.10
CA HIS A 289 -6.21 -2.76 -10.21
C HIS A 289 -7.15 -3.07 -11.38
N GLN A 290 -7.29 -4.36 -11.72
CA GLN A 290 -8.22 -4.85 -12.73
C GLN A 290 -9.66 -4.39 -12.43
N PHE A 291 -10.19 -4.70 -11.23
CA PHE A 291 -11.51 -4.23 -10.79
C PHE A 291 -11.70 -2.71 -10.91
N ALA A 292 -10.66 -1.92 -10.57
CA ALA A 292 -10.75 -0.47 -10.65
C ALA A 292 -10.85 0.01 -12.11
N GLY A 293 -10.03 -0.55 -13.00
CA GLY A 293 -10.05 -0.25 -14.42
C GLY A 293 -11.36 -0.67 -15.07
N ASP A 294 -11.89 -1.83 -14.71
CA ASP A 294 -13.13 -2.36 -15.29
C ASP A 294 -14.34 -1.56 -14.81
N LEU A 295 -14.39 -1.20 -13.52
CA LEU A 295 -15.42 -0.29 -13.01
C LEU A 295 -15.34 1.08 -13.68
N TYR A 296 -14.15 1.61 -13.94
CA TYR A 296 -14.01 2.87 -14.67
C TYR A 296 -14.57 2.73 -16.09
N PHE A 297 -14.23 1.64 -16.79
CA PHE A 297 -14.73 1.36 -18.13
C PHE A 297 -16.25 1.18 -18.13
N ASP A 298 -16.83 0.45 -17.16
CA ASP A 298 -18.29 0.29 -17.02
C ASP A 298 -19.02 1.64 -16.95
N ILE A 299 -18.47 2.60 -16.18
CA ILE A 299 -19.06 3.92 -15.97
C ILE A 299 -18.89 4.81 -17.21
N THR A 300 -17.71 4.78 -17.82
CA THR A 300 -17.29 5.78 -18.81
C THR A 300 -17.34 5.31 -20.25
N GLN A 301 -17.38 4.00 -20.48
CA GLN A 301 -17.20 3.33 -21.77
C GLN A 301 -15.87 3.67 -22.47
N VAL A 302 -14.88 4.19 -21.72
CA VAL A 302 -13.55 4.54 -22.20
C VAL A 302 -12.51 3.89 -21.29
N GLN A 303 -11.38 3.48 -21.87
CA GLN A 303 -10.28 2.92 -21.08
C GLN A 303 -9.71 3.97 -20.11
N PRO A 304 -9.25 3.58 -18.91
CA PRO A 304 -8.60 4.51 -18.00
C PRO A 304 -7.26 5.02 -18.58
N PRO A 305 -6.77 6.20 -18.15
CA PRO A 305 -5.52 6.78 -18.66
C PRO A 305 -4.30 5.84 -18.60
N VAL A 306 -4.21 4.99 -17.58
CA VAL A 306 -3.12 4.02 -17.44
C VAL A 306 -3.14 2.93 -18.52
N ARG A 307 -4.30 2.66 -19.12
CA ARG A 307 -4.50 1.75 -20.26
C ARG A 307 -4.49 2.49 -21.60
N GLY A 308 -4.07 3.76 -21.62
CA GLY A 308 -3.98 4.57 -22.84
C GLY A 308 -5.31 5.09 -23.37
N GLY A 309 -6.40 5.00 -22.60
CA GLY A 309 -7.67 5.57 -23.03
C GLY A 309 -7.63 7.09 -23.15
N GLU A 310 -8.40 7.59 -24.10
CA GLU A 310 -8.54 9.02 -24.32
C GLU A 310 -9.04 9.71 -23.06
N LEU A 311 -8.46 10.88 -22.77
CA LEU A 311 -9.00 11.73 -21.73
C LEU A 311 -10.35 12.23 -22.23
N LEU A 312 -11.43 11.65 -21.68
CA LEU A 312 -12.79 12.18 -21.86
C LEU A 312 -12.75 13.70 -21.73
N ILE A 313 -13.17 14.41 -22.78
CA ILE A 313 -13.20 15.88 -22.80
C ILE A 313 -14.13 16.40 -21.69
N ASP A 314 -15.12 15.59 -21.28
CA ASP A 314 -15.94 15.86 -20.10
C ASP A 314 -15.20 15.52 -18.78
N ARG A 315 -14.69 16.59 -18.16
CA ARG A 315 -14.00 16.53 -16.87
C ARG A 315 -14.92 16.11 -15.72
N GLU A 316 -16.22 16.36 -15.81
CA GLU A 316 -17.18 16.02 -14.75
C GLU A 316 -17.44 14.52 -14.73
N VAL A 317 -17.67 13.91 -15.89
CA VAL A 317 -17.83 12.46 -16.01
C VAL A 317 -16.59 11.73 -15.50
N MET A 318 -15.40 12.19 -15.87
CA MET A 318 -14.16 11.60 -15.38
C MET A 318 -13.99 11.78 -13.86
N ALA A 319 -14.30 12.97 -13.34
CA ALA A 319 -14.23 13.23 -11.91
C ALA A 319 -15.20 12.36 -11.11
N ASP A 320 -16.41 12.11 -11.65
CA ASP A 320 -17.39 11.21 -11.06
C ASP A 320 -16.91 9.75 -11.10
N ALA A 321 -16.43 9.27 -12.24
CA ALA A 321 -15.89 7.91 -12.35
C ALA A 321 -14.75 7.66 -11.35
N TYR A 322 -13.83 8.63 -11.19
CA TYR A 322 -12.76 8.55 -10.20
C TYR A 322 -13.29 8.55 -8.76
N ARG A 323 -14.37 9.30 -8.47
CA ARG A 323 -15.06 9.31 -7.18
C ARG A 323 -15.70 7.94 -6.91
N GLN A 324 -16.50 7.41 -7.83
CA GLN A 324 -17.16 6.12 -7.68
C GLN A 324 -16.16 4.97 -7.49
N VAL A 325 -15.06 4.96 -8.27
CA VAL A 325 -13.97 4.00 -8.08
C VAL A 325 -13.33 4.16 -6.70
N ALA A 326 -13.07 5.38 -6.23
CA ALA A 326 -12.51 5.62 -4.91
C ALA A 326 -13.43 5.07 -3.80
N GLU A 327 -14.72 5.34 -3.87
CA GLU A 327 -15.74 4.89 -2.91
C GLU A 327 -15.84 3.37 -2.87
N GLN A 328 -15.97 2.72 -4.03
CA GLN A 328 -15.99 1.26 -4.16
C GLN A 328 -14.68 0.62 -3.67
N LEU A 329 -13.56 1.35 -3.66
CA LEU A 329 -12.28 0.91 -3.12
C LEU A 329 -12.07 1.29 -1.63
N GLY A 330 -13.03 1.99 -1.00
CA GLY A 330 -12.98 2.42 0.40
C GLY A 330 -12.09 3.63 0.64
N HIS A 331 -12.10 4.58 -0.30
CA HIS A 331 -11.36 5.83 -0.24
C HIS A 331 -12.31 7.02 -0.36
N HIS A 332 -12.21 7.98 0.57
CA HIS A 332 -12.98 9.23 0.50
C HIS A 332 -12.36 10.29 -0.45
N ARG A 333 -11.11 10.08 -0.87
CA ARG A 333 -10.37 11.04 -1.69
C ARG A 333 -10.25 10.48 -3.10
N ARG A 334 -10.84 11.19 -4.08
CA ARG A 334 -10.82 10.81 -5.50
C ARG A 334 -9.41 10.60 -6.07
N GLN A 335 -8.43 11.39 -5.61
CA GLN A 335 -7.04 11.33 -6.10
C GLN A 335 -6.37 9.97 -5.82
N ILE A 336 -6.93 9.14 -4.92
CA ILE A 336 -6.42 7.80 -4.67
C ILE A 336 -6.69 6.88 -5.87
N SER A 337 -7.74 7.14 -6.65
CA SER A 337 -8.02 6.41 -7.89
C SER A 337 -6.89 6.57 -8.90
N ASN A 338 -6.11 7.65 -8.84
CA ASN A 338 -4.94 7.82 -9.70
C ASN A 338 -3.93 6.67 -9.57
N ALA A 339 -3.81 6.08 -8.38
CA ALA A 339 -2.91 4.95 -8.15
C ALA A 339 -3.35 3.66 -8.84
N TYR A 340 -4.59 3.60 -9.35
CA TYR A 340 -5.15 2.48 -10.08
C TYR A 340 -5.41 2.83 -11.55
N LEU A 341 -5.90 4.04 -11.84
CA LEU A 341 -6.39 4.46 -13.17
C LEU A 341 -5.40 5.35 -13.93
N GLY A 342 -4.37 5.88 -13.28
CA GLY A 342 -3.47 6.88 -13.85
C GLY A 342 -3.88 8.31 -13.53
N SER A 343 -3.10 9.29 -14.00
CA SER A 343 -3.42 10.71 -13.81
C SER A 343 -4.37 11.18 -14.93
N PRO A 344 -5.44 11.92 -14.61
CA PRO A 344 -6.33 12.52 -15.61
C PRO A 344 -5.75 13.79 -16.25
N VAL A 345 -4.67 14.34 -15.70
CA VAL A 345 -3.92 15.46 -16.30
C VAL A 345 -2.84 14.83 -17.18
N GLY A 346 -2.93 15.05 -18.49
CA GLY A 346 -2.21 14.30 -19.53
C GLY A 346 -0.68 14.28 -19.43
N ARG A 347 -0.07 13.37 -20.20
CA ARG A 347 1.39 13.18 -20.39
C ARG A 347 2.09 14.35 -21.14
N HIS A 348 1.46 15.51 -21.29
CA HIS A 348 1.96 16.59 -22.15
C HIS A 348 3.13 17.42 -21.60
N SER A 349 3.79 17.00 -20.52
CA SER A 349 4.94 17.74 -19.95
C SER A 349 6.29 17.05 -20.12
N SER A 350 6.41 15.94 -20.86
CA SER A 350 7.73 15.31 -21.11
C SER A 350 8.20 15.27 -22.56
N GLU A 351 7.33 15.55 -23.54
CA GLU A 351 7.73 15.60 -24.97
C GLU A 351 8.06 17.02 -25.46
N ALA A 352 7.57 18.06 -24.79
CA ALA A 352 7.92 19.44 -25.13
C ALA A 352 9.34 19.85 -24.69
N GLU A 353 9.98 19.10 -23.77
CA GLU A 353 11.36 19.37 -23.34
C GLU A 353 12.42 18.66 -24.20
N SER A 354 12.06 17.67 -25.03
CA SER A 354 13.01 17.00 -25.93
C SER A 354 13.11 17.64 -27.32
N MET A 355 12.12 18.42 -27.75
CA MET A 355 12.13 19.13 -29.04
C MET A 355 12.62 20.59 -28.95
N GLY A 356 12.86 21.12 -27.75
CA GLY A 356 13.39 22.48 -27.54
C GLY A 356 14.91 22.59 -27.47
N ALA A 357 15.65 21.48 -27.62
CA ALA A 357 17.13 21.46 -27.58
C ALA A 357 17.78 21.28 -28.97
N ALA A 358 16.99 21.37 -30.03
CA ALA A 358 17.48 21.37 -31.42
C ALA A 358 16.83 22.54 -32.19
N SER A 359 17.27 23.75 -31.91
CA SER A 359 17.19 24.91 -32.82
C SER A 359 18.32 25.87 -32.50
#